data_AF-A0A0F9QRK6-F1
#
_entry.id   AF-A0A0F9QRK6-F1
#
_cell.length_a   1.000
_cell.length_b   1.000
_cell.length_c   1.000
_cell.angle_alpha   90.00
_cell.angle_beta   90.00
_cell.angle_gamma   90.00
#
_symmetry.space_group_name_H-M   'P 1'
#
loop_
_entity.id
_entity.type
_entity.pdbx_description
1 polymer ?
#
loop_
_entity_poly.entity_id
_entity_poly.type
_entity_poly.pdbx_seq_one_letter_code
_entity_poly.pdbx_strand_id
1 'polypeptide(L)'
;WGNSTIGLNGCPDQDGDGWPDSMDDFPSDPTQWNDTDMDGYGDNPNGTNPDACPSEAGNSTLPGLGCPDQDGDTWADQNDSFPLDPQEWADQDDDGIGDNADDCPTVFGTSIYGRIGCIDGDDDGWADSYDAFPSDPTEWTDSDSDGVGNNADQCPTQAGSSTEDRVGCPDSDGDGWSDQGDQFPSDPNEWADSDADGIGDNADGCPLESGNSTRPKIGCPDTDQDGWADANDSCPLVPGNSTEPGPGCPDLDHDGIDDAQDPFLNDTDNDGLPNQWEEDHGLLNGSDDALGDPDGDGRTNIDEYYAGTDPNVFDEEPEDNVTPDSEPGSNGTGGGDQPLVDPVDAGGFIVSIILAIAGVAWVIIRRRKMPHYLAEIDGALDMRGLASVWDEIKRKLDKGRILAQHGVVLKEAVDGRREELEGLWEEWDDPDLEAPPEPDWYYENPGW
;
A
#
# COMPACT_ATOMS: atom_id res chain seq x y z
N TRP A 1 78.51 9.91 68.93
CA TRP A 1 77.80 11.20 69.01
C TRP A 1 76.77 11.12 67.90
N GLY A 2 75.50 11.11 68.25
CA GLY A 2 74.42 11.18 67.27
C GLY A 2 74.01 12.62 66.99
N ASN A 3 73.16 12.79 65.99
CA ASN A 3 72.74 14.06 65.39
C ASN A 3 71.23 14.30 65.46
N SER A 4 70.43 13.34 65.94
CA SER A 4 68.98 13.50 66.10
C SER A 4 68.60 14.72 66.96
N THR A 5 67.52 15.40 66.58
CA THR A 5 67.02 16.63 67.21
C THR A 5 65.58 16.55 67.74
N ILE A 6 64.87 15.46 67.43
CA ILE A 6 63.48 15.17 67.78
C ILE A 6 63.41 13.84 68.55
N GLY A 7 62.48 13.70 69.50
CA GLY A 7 62.32 12.48 70.31
C GLY A 7 63.49 12.26 71.28
N LEU A 8 64.48 11.46 70.87
CA LEU A 8 65.71 11.18 71.64
C LEU A 8 66.90 11.93 71.07
N ASN A 9 67.24 13.08 71.65
CA ASN A 9 68.30 13.96 71.14
C ASN A 9 69.71 13.33 71.26
N GLY A 10 70.49 13.40 70.18
CA GLY A 10 71.90 12.98 70.14
C GLY A 10 72.13 11.48 69.90
N CYS A 11 71.12 10.76 69.42
CA CYS A 11 71.19 9.39 68.88
C CYS A 11 71.55 9.39 67.38
N PRO A 12 72.07 8.27 66.82
CA PRO A 12 72.27 8.14 65.38
C PRO A 12 70.98 8.47 64.62
N ASP A 13 71.13 9.24 63.55
CA ASP A 13 70.09 9.76 62.66
C ASP A 13 70.75 9.78 61.27
N GLN A 14 70.43 8.77 60.46
CA GLN A 14 71.15 8.40 59.26
C GLN A 14 70.87 9.36 58.09
N ASP A 15 69.64 9.83 57.95
CA ASP A 15 69.21 10.68 56.85
C ASP A 15 69.10 12.17 57.23
N GLY A 16 69.13 12.49 58.52
CA GLY A 16 69.26 13.83 59.06
C GLY A 16 67.94 14.59 59.17
N ASP A 17 66.81 13.91 59.21
CA ASP A 17 65.48 14.52 59.34
C ASP A 17 65.16 14.98 60.79
N GLY A 18 65.97 14.53 61.74
CA GLY A 18 65.90 14.86 63.14
C GLY A 18 65.35 13.75 64.03
N TRP A 19 64.72 12.71 63.47
CA TRP A 19 64.33 11.50 64.21
C TRP A 19 65.52 10.55 64.33
N PRO A 20 65.67 9.84 65.46
CA PRO A 20 66.74 8.86 65.61
C PRO A 20 66.38 7.54 64.94
N ASP A 21 67.33 6.85 64.30
CA ASP A 21 67.15 5.58 63.55
C ASP A 21 66.33 4.49 64.27
N SER A 22 66.29 4.54 65.61
CA SER A 22 65.55 3.58 66.44
C SER A 22 64.06 3.87 66.64
N MET A 23 63.59 5.04 66.20
CA MET A 23 62.20 5.53 66.31
C MET A 23 61.73 6.14 64.99
N ASP A 24 62.44 5.81 63.92
CA ASP A 24 62.19 6.27 62.58
C ASP A 24 61.84 5.03 61.77
N ASP A 25 60.61 4.96 61.27
CA ASP A 25 60.15 3.83 60.47
C ASP A 25 60.78 3.83 59.07
N PHE A 26 61.35 4.96 58.63
CA PHE A 26 62.06 5.13 57.37
C PHE A 26 63.47 5.75 57.54
N PRO A 27 64.44 5.07 58.20
CA PRO A 27 65.77 5.63 58.56
C PRO A 27 66.71 6.04 57.40
N SER A 28 66.24 5.98 56.16
CA SER A 28 67.00 6.35 54.97
C SER A 28 66.26 7.35 54.08
N ASP A 29 65.05 7.75 54.46
CA ASP A 29 64.21 8.70 53.75
C ASP A 29 63.97 9.91 54.66
N PRO A 30 64.70 11.02 54.47
CA PRO A 30 64.61 12.16 55.38
C PRO A 30 63.28 12.94 55.29
N THR A 31 62.33 12.43 54.51
CA THR A 31 61.02 13.04 54.32
C THR A 31 59.89 12.23 54.95
N GLN A 32 60.17 11.02 55.44
CA GLN A 32 59.23 10.13 56.13
C GLN A 32 59.85 9.65 57.44
N TRP A 33 59.05 9.50 58.50
CA TRP A 33 59.56 9.05 59.80
C TRP A 33 58.58 8.19 60.61
N ASN A 34 57.34 8.07 60.16
CA ASN A 34 56.26 7.36 60.85
C ASN A 34 55.45 6.53 59.83
N ASP A 35 55.18 5.28 60.18
CA ASP A 35 54.34 4.33 59.44
C ASP A 35 53.33 3.75 60.44
N THR A 36 52.10 4.28 60.46
CA THR A 36 51.14 3.95 61.52
C THR A 36 50.57 2.52 61.38
N ASP A 37 50.42 2.01 60.17
CA ASP A 37 49.82 0.70 59.89
C ASP A 37 50.79 -0.36 59.37
N MET A 38 52.07 0.01 59.22
CA MET A 38 53.20 -0.86 58.92
C MET A 38 53.17 -1.47 57.51
N ASP A 39 52.63 -0.73 56.55
CA ASP A 39 52.50 -1.18 55.17
C ASP A 39 53.69 -0.77 54.28
N GLY A 40 54.58 0.08 54.79
CA GLY A 40 55.76 0.57 54.11
C GLY A 40 55.56 1.89 53.34
N TYR A 41 54.42 2.56 53.49
CA TYR A 41 54.18 3.92 53.04
C TYR A 41 54.17 4.87 54.24
N GLY A 42 54.74 6.08 54.08
CA GLY A 42 54.95 6.97 55.21
C GLY A 42 53.83 7.99 55.39
N ASP A 43 53.41 8.22 56.64
CA ASP A 43 52.26 9.06 56.99
C ASP A 43 52.44 10.55 56.66
N ASN A 44 53.67 11.04 56.41
CA ASN A 44 53.89 12.45 56.14
C ASN A 44 53.39 12.78 54.72
N PRO A 45 52.32 13.57 54.55
CA PRO A 45 51.73 13.82 53.23
C PRO A 45 52.63 14.63 52.29
N ASN A 46 53.71 15.24 52.81
CA ASN A 46 54.70 15.96 52.02
C ASN A 46 55.99 15.16 51.80
N GLY A 47 56.04 13.91 52.25
CA GLY A 47 57.19 13.02 52.06
C GLY A 47 57.17 12.29 50.73
N THR A 48 58.18 11.48 50.48
CA THR A 48 58.21 10.52 49.38
C THR A 48 57.24 9.38 49.66
N ASN A 49 56.55 8.92 48.61
CA ASN A 49 55.53 7.85 48.68
C ASN A 49 54.60 8.00 49.91
N PRO A 50 53.94 9.17 50.07
CA PRO A 50 53.10 9.40 51.22
C PRO A 50 51.90 8.46 51.20
N ASP A 51 51.58 7.88 52.34
CA ASP A 51 50.42 7.03 52.49
C ASP A 51 49.13 7.86 52.42
N ALA A 52 48.23 7.46 51.53
CA ALA A 52 46.91 8.02 51.36
C ALA A 52 45.89 7.47 52.38
N CYS A 53 46.19 6.31 52.99
CA CYS A 53 45.40 5.65 54.02
C CYS A 53 46.21 5.33 55.30
N PRO A 54 46.71 6.35 56.06
CA PRO A 54 47.64 6.18 57.20
C PRO A 54 47.19 5.35 58.42
N SER A 55 46.09 4.63 58.33
CA SER A 55 45.58 3.80 59.43
C SER A 55 45.03 2.46 58.93
N GLU A 56 45.17 2.19 57.64
CA GLU A 56 44.65 1.03 56.95
C GLU A 56 45.68 0.52 55.95
N ALA A 57 46.45 -0.48 56.39
CA ALA A 57 47.53 -1.05 55.62
C ALA A 57 47.07 -1.52 54.22
N GLY A 58 47.82 -1.12 53.20
CA GLY A 58 47.54 -1.50 51.82
C GLY A 58 48.80 -1.65 50.96
N ASN A 59 48.58 -1.81 49.67
CA ASN A 59 49.66 -2.10 48.71
C ASN A 59 49.45 -1.47 47.33
N SER A 60 48.42 -0.65 47.18
CA SER A 60 48.17 0.12 45.94
C SER A 60 49.38 0.99 45.59
N THR A 61 49.63 1.15 44.28
CA THR A 61 50.77 1.93 43.75
C THR A 61 50.37 3.02 42.74
N LEU A 62 49.12 3.01 42.28
CA LEU A 62 48.47 4.07 41.51
C LEU A 62 47.60 4.92 42.47
N PRO A 63 46.89 5.98 42.02
CA PRO A 63 46.29 6.98 42.91
C PRO A 63 45.62 6.38 44.16
N GLY A 64 46.10 6.80 45.33
CA GLY A 64 45.75 6.17 46.61
C GLY A 64 46.86 5.30 47.23
N LEU A 65 48.15 5.59 46.98
CA LEU A 65 49.31 4.87 47.55
C LEU A 65 49.12 4.45 49.01
N GLY A 66 49.41 3.18 49.33
CA GLY A 66 49.27 2.64 50.70
C GLY A 66 47.85 2.26 51.09
N CYS A 67 46.84 2.57 50.27
CA CYS A 67 45.48 2.10 50.52
C CYS A 67 45.27 0.63 50.07
N PRO A 68 44.24 -0.06 50.61
CA PRO A 68 43.83 -1.39 50.17
C PRO A 68 43.61 -1.48 48.66
N ASP A 69 44.05 -2.61 48.10
CA ASP A 69 43.95 -3.01 46.69
C ASP A 69 43.56 -4.50 46.71
N GLN A 70 42.27 -4.78 46.56
CA GLN A 70 41.69 -6.11 46.80
C GLN A 70 42.02 -7.14 45.72
N ASP A 71 42.15 -6.71 44.47
CA ASP A 71 42.39 -7.59 43.33
C ASP A 71 43.83 -7.54 42.79
N GLY A 72 44.63 -6.58 43.26
CA GLY A 72 46.06 -6.47 43.00
C GLY A 72 46.39 -5.81 41.66
N ASP A 73 45.49 -4.99 41.13
CA ASP A 73 45.64 -4.31 39.84
C ASP A 73 46.45 -3.00 39.93
N THR A 74 46.85 -2.64 41.15
CA THR A 74 47.63 -1.46 41.57
C THR A 74 46.83 -0.20 41.89
N TRP A 75 45.55 -0.12 41.57
CA TRP A 75 44.68 0.95 42.02
C TRP A 75 44.19 0.70 43.44
N ALA A 76 43.88 1.77 44.17
CA ALA A 76 43.29 1.64 45.48
C ALA A 76 41.78 1.42 45.33
N ASP A 77 41.17 0.56 46.16
CA ASP A 77 39.73 0.23 46.12
C ASP A 77 38.80 1.48 46.08
N GLN A 78 39.22 2.58 46.71
CA GLN A 78 38.44 3.83 46.77
C GLN A 78 38.49 4.67 45.48
N ASN A 79 39.45 4.38 44.61
CA ASN A 79 39.70 5.05 43.33
C ASN A 79 39.56 4.09 42.14
N ASP A 80 39.02 2.90 42.41
CA ASP A 80 38.82 1.82 41.46
C ASP A 80 37.30 1.62 41.30
N SER A 81 36.84 1.68 40.05
CA SER A 81 35.42 1.49 39.72
C SER A 81 35.00 0.02 39.80
N PHE A 82 35.96 -0.91 39.68
CA PHE A 82 35.78 -2.35 39.77
C PHE A 82 36.77 -3.01 40.75
N PRO A 83 36.66 -2.79 42.08
CA PRO A 83 37.64 -3.22 43.09
C PRO A 83 37.88 -4.74 43.26
N LEU A 84 37.27 -5.57 42.41
CA LEU A 84 37.35 -7.02 42.45
C LEU A 84 37.75 -7.62 41.09
N ASP A 85 37.89 -6.81 40.03
CA ASP A 85 38.33 -7.25 38.71
C ASP A 85 39.67 -6.60 38.33
N PRO A 86 40.78 -7.33 38.43
CA PRO A 86 42.10 -6.76 38.24
C PRO A 86 42.44 -6.39 36.79
N GLN A 87 41.47 -6.47 35.89
CA GLN A 87 41.59 -6.02 34.50
C GLN A 87 40.85 -4.71 34.24
N GLU A 88 40.04 -4.21 35.18
CA GLU A 88 39.20 -3.03 35.00
C GLU A 88 39.33 -2.12 36.22
N TRP A 89 39.63 -0.83 36.02
CA TRP A 89 39.77 0.13 37.12
C TRP A 89 38.99 1.43 36.92
N ALA A 90 38.57 1.69 35.67
CA ALA A 90 37.90 2.90 35.26
C ALA A 90 36.61 2.56 34.52
N ASP A 91 35.59 3.37 34.77
CA ASP A 91 34.31 3.41 34.06
C ASP A 91 34.02 4.89 33.79
N GLN A 92 34.28 5.36 32.57
CA GLN A 92 34.23 6.78 32.27
C GLN A 92 32.81 7.32 32.04
N ASP A 93 31.86 6.46 31.66
CA ASP A 93 30.47 6.83 31.39
C ASP A 93 29.45 6.18 32.34
N ASP A 94 29.93 5.43 33.33
CA ASP A 94 29.17 4.81 34.41
C ASP A 94 28.13 3.78 33.88
N ASP A 95 28.44 3.07 32.79
CA ASP A 95 27.56 2.06 32.19
C ASP A 95 27.69 0.66 32.81
N GLY A 96 28.72 0.47 33.65
CA GLY A 96 28.99 -0.76 34.36
C GLY A 96 29.88 -1.75 33.61
N ILE A 97 30.42 -1.37 32.45
CA ILE A 97 31.46 -2.08 31.72
C ILE A 97 32.76 -1.26 31.85
N GLY A 98 33.85 -1.92 32.23
CA GLY A 98 35.13 -1.23 32.42
C GLY A 98 35.75 -0.77 31.11
N ASP A 99 36.44 0.37 31.13
CA ASP A 99 37.06 1.02 29.97
C ASP A 99 37.97 0.10 29.12
N ASN A 100 38.54 -0.99 29.69
CA ASN A 100 39.37 -1.92 28.92
C ASN A 100 38.55 -2.97 28.16
N ALA A 101 37.34 -3.29 28.65
CA ALA A 101 36.38 -4.19 28.01
C ALA A 101 35.39 -3.45 27.11
N ASP A 102 35.18 -2.16 27.35
CA ASP A 102 34.26 -1.30 26.61
C ASP A 102 34.85 -0.81 25.27
N ASP A 103 34.15 -1.07 24.17
CA ASP A 103 34.49 -0.59 22.83
C ASP A 103 34.12 0.89 22.63
N CYS A 104 33.30 1.46 23.51
CA CYS A 104 32.75 2.81 23.55
C CYS A 104 32.93 3.53 24.92
N PRO A 105 34.15 3.61 25.50
CA PRO A 105 34.45 3.99 26.90
C PRO A 105 34.16 5.45 27.31
N THR A 106 33.31 6.16 26.60
CA THR A 106 32.90 7.54 26.91
C THR A 106 31.44 7.80 26.55
N VAL A 107 30.74 6.76 26.08
CA VAL A 107 29.37 6.79 25.58
C VAL A 107 28.63 5.64 26.23
N PHE A 108 27.87 5.97 27.27
CA PHE A 108 27.03 5.00 27.98
C PHE A 108 26.30 4.07 27.02
N GLY A 109 26.53 2.77 27.18
CA GLY A 109 25.95 1.72 26.37
C GLY A 109 25.45 0.53 27.17
N THR A 110 24.70 -0.34 26.51
CA THR A 110 24.17 -1.57 27.12
C THR A 110 24.45 -2.81 26.26
N SER A 111 25.05 -2.62 25.09
CA SER A 111 25.35 -3.70 24.15
C SER A 111 26.35 -4.70 24.74
N ILE A 112 26.08 -5.98 24.50
CA ILE A 112 26.92 -7.11 24.93
C ILE A 112 27.43 -7.95 23.73
N TYR A 113 26.95 -7.65 22.52
CA TYR A 113 27.35 -8.26 21.26
C TYR A 113 27.71 -7.19 20.20
N GLY A 114 28.48 -7.58 19.19
CA GLY A 114 28.98 -6.66 18.17
C GLY A 114 30.11 -5.79 18.71
N ARG A 115 29.77 -4.62 19.24
CA ARG A 115 30.65 -3.77 20.04
C ARG A 115 30.13 -3.74 21.47
N ILE A 116 30.95 -4.06 22.45
CA ILE A 116 30.54 -4.13 23.86
C ILE A 116 30.53 -2.72 24.48
N GLY A 117 29.55 -2.38 25.33
CA GLY A 117 29.45 -1.07 26.02
C GLY A 117 29.08 0.11 25.11
N CYS A 118 28.56 -0.18 23.92
CA CYS A 118 28.03 0.83 23.02
C CYS A 118 26.50 0.93 23.13
N ILE A 119 25.94 1.97 22.50
CA ILE A 119 24.49 2.18 22.43
C ILE A 119 23.81 0.95 21.79
N ASP A 120 22.79 0.46 22.49
CA ASP A 120 21.85 -0.59 22.09
C ASP A 120 20.45 0.02 22.31
N GLY A 121 19.80 0.40 21.22
CA GLY A 121 18.62 1.24 21.21
C GLY A 121 17.32 0.53 21.58
N ASP A 122 17.28 -0.79 21.40
CA ASP A 122 16.10 -1.62 21.65
C ASP A 122 16.30 -2.71 22.73
N ASP A 123 17.48 -2.76 23.34
CA ASP A 123 17.86 -3.63 24.45
C ASP A 123 17.87 -5.13 24.07
N ASP A 124 18.23 -5.46 22.83
CA ASP A 124 18.34 -6.84 22.35
C ASP A 124 19.73 -7.48 22.61
N GLY A 125 20.70 -6.63 22.94
CA GLY A 125 22.08 -6.95 23.27
C GLY A 125 23.09 -6.64 22.17
N TRP A 126 22.68 -6.30 20.95
CA TRP A 126 23.58 -5.86 19.87
C TRP A 126 23.72 -4.35 19.86
N ALA A 127 24.94 -3.87 19.58
CA ALA A 127 25.14 -2.44 19.40
C ALA A 127 24.46 -1.95 18.11
N ASP A 128 23.80 -0.78 18.14
CA ASP A 128 23.10 -0.18 16.98
C ASP A 128 23.96 -0.17 15.70
N SER A 129 25.27 0.06 15.87
CA SER A 129 26.22 0.11 14.74
C SER A 129 26.51 -1.23 14.06
N TYR A 130 26.10 -2.33 14.67
CA TYR A 130 26.24 -3.71 14.21
C TYR A 130 24.91 -4.44 14.07
N ASP A 131 23.81 -3.74 14.38
CA ASP A 131 22.46 -4.23 14.29
C ASP A 131 21.83 -3.81 12.95
N ALA A 132 21.28 -4.77 12.20
CA ALA A 132 20.57 -4.49 10.97
C ALA A 132 19.21 -3.79 11.20
N PHE A 133 18.60 -3.99 12.38
CA PHE A 133 17.34 -3.41 12.82
C PHE A 133 17.48 -2.82 14.25
N PRO A 134 18.17 -1.68 14.44
CA PRO A 134 18.46 -1.08 15.76
C PRO A 134 17.26 -0.58 16.60
N SER A 135 16.05 -0.93 16.19
CA SER A 135 14.80 -0.55 16.86
C SER A 135 13.82 -1.71 16.99
N ASP A 136 14.17 -2.89 16.50
CA ASP A 136 13.40 -4.12 16.63
C ASP A 136 14.20 -5.16 17.43
N PRO A 137 13.89 -5.34 18.73
CA PRO A 137 14.67 -6.21 19.59
C PRO A 137 14.48 -7.71 19.32
N THR A 138 13.79 -8.06 18.23
CA THR A 138 13.62 -9.43 17.76
C THR A 138 14.45 -9.74 16.53
N GLU A 139 15.14 -8.75 15.94
CA GLU A 139 15.92 -8.90 14.71
C GLU A 139 17.22 -8.10 14.78
N TRP A 140 18.35 -8.76 14.53
CA TRP A 140 19.67 -8.10 14.55
C TRP A 140 20.52 -8.39 13.31
N THR A 141 20.09 -9.35 12.47
CA THR A 141 20.84 -9.78 11.28
C THR A 141 19.92 -9.90 10.08
N ASP A 142 20.36 -9.31 8.97
CA ASP A 142 19.76 -9.44 7.65
C ASP A 142 20.84 -9.97 6.68
N SER A 143 20.79 -11.25 6.34
CA SER A 143 21.90 -11.91 5.63
C SER A 143 21.93 -11.63 4.13
N ASP A 144 20.77 -11.37 3.54
CA ASP A 144 20.61 -11.12 2.10
C ASP A 144 20.18 -9.69 1.77
N SER A 145 19.98 -8.86 2.80
CA SER A 145 19.76 -7.42 2.71
C SER A 145 18.44 -7.06 2.02
N ASP A 146 17.40 -7.85 2.27
CA ASP A 146 16.06 -7.61 1.72
C ASP A 146 15.14 -6.80 2.64
N GLY A 147 15.59 -6.52 3.86
CA GLY A 147 14.85 -5.73 4.84
C GLY A 147 13.95 -6.56 5.76
N VAL A 148 13.96 -7.89 5.65
CA VAL A 148 13.35 -8.80 6.63
C VAL A 148 14.46 -9.46 7.45
N GLY A 149 14.38 -9.34 8.78
CA GLY A 149 15.39 -9.94 9.65
C GLY A 149 15.35 -11.47 9.60
N ASN A 150 16.53 -12.10 9.75
CA ASN A 150 16.70 -13.55 9.64
C ASN A 150 15.76 -14.37 10.55
N ASN A 151 15.27 -13.84 11.69
CA ASN A 151 14.39 -14.60 12.57
C ASN A 151 12.95 -14.64 12.03
N ALA A 152 12.51 -13.61 11.33
CA ALA A 152 11.22 -13.51 10.64
C ALA A 152 11.27 -14.08 9.21
N ASP A 153 12.41 -13.99 8.55
CA ASP A 153 12.60 -14.40 7.16
C ASP A 153 12.52 -15.94 6.99
N GLN A 154 11.68 -16.38 6.06
CA GLN A 154 11.49 -17.78 5.67
C GLN A 154 12.42 -18.22 4.53
N CYS A 155 13.21 -17.29 3.99
CA CYS A 155 14.30 -17.47 3.03
C CYS A 155 15.58 -16.67 3.40
N PRO A 156 16.21 -16.87 4.59
CA PRO A 156 17.30 -16.02 5.17
C PRO A 156 18.61 -15.82 4.40
N THR A 157 18.69 -16.24 3.14
CA THR A 157 19.90 -16.14 2.31
C THR A 157 19.56 -15.83 0.85
N GLN A 158 18.28 -15.60 0.55
CA GLN A 158 17.77 -15.30 -0.76
C GLN A 158 16.75 -14.18 -0.66
N ALA A 159 17.23 -12.97 -0.97
CA ALA A 159 16.45 -11.76 -0.92
C ALA A 159 15.09 -11.91 -1.61
N GLY A 160 14.06 -11.43 -0.92
CA GLY A 160 12.69 -11.56 -1.30
C GLY A 160 11.83 -10.37 -0.91
N SER A 161 10.57 -10.41 -1.31
CA SER A 161 9.57 -9.39 -0.95
C SER A 161 8.20 -9.96 -0.66
N SER A 162 8.02 -11.29 -0.67
CA SER A 162 6.74 -11.90 -0.31
C SER A 162 6.40 -11.62 1.15
N THR A 163 5.10 -11.49 1.41
CA THR A 163 4.52 -11.11 2.71
C THR A 163 3.35 -12.00 3.15
N GLU A 164 2.68 -12.71 2.23
CA GLU A 164 1.43 -13.43 2.52
C GLU A 164 1.64 -14.87 3.01
N ASP A 165 2.54 -15.64 2.38
CA ASP A 165 2.74 -17.06 2.69
C ASP A 165 4.12 -17.37 3.30
N ARG A 166 5.17 -16.84 2.67
CA ARG A 166 6.56 -17.05 3.06
C ARG A 166 7.26 -15.70 3.14
N VAL A 167 7.25 -15.05 4.29
CA VAL A 167 7.83 -13.71 4.46
C VAL A 167 9.31 -13.71 4.10
N GLY A 168 9.78 -12.71 3.33
CA GLY A 168 11.19 -12.56 2.92
C GLY A 168 11.64 -13.51 1.79
N CYS A 169 10.72 -14.21 1.14
CA CYS A 169 11.04 -15.05 -0.01
C CYS A 169 10.87 -14.33 -1.35
N PRO A 170 11.51 -14.81 -2.44
CA PRO A 170 11.33 -14.24 -3.77
C PRO A 170 9.86 -14.16 -4.17
N ASP A 171 9.48 -13.01 -4.72
CA ASP A 171 8.16 -12.67 -5.23
C ASP A 171 8.39 -11.89 -6.54
N SER A 172 8.23 -12.59 -7.67
CA SER A 172 8.68 -12.11 -8.97
C SER A 172 7.76 -11.05 -9.59
N ASP A 173 6.49 -11.00 -9.21
CA ASP A 173 5.51 -10.03 -9.73
C ASP A 173 5.00 -9.03 -8.68
N GLY A 174 5.31 -9.24 -7.41
CA GLY A 174 5.08 -8.29 -6.33
C GLY A 174 3.65 -8.31 -5.80
N ASP A 175 2.94 -9.42 -5.92
CA ASP A 175 1.57 -9.56 -5.42
C ASP A 175 1.50 -9.91 -3.92
N GLY A 176 2.65 -10.25 -3.32
CA GLY A 176 2.82 -10.60 -1.92
C GLY A 176 2.97 -12.11 -1.66
N TRP A 177 2.68 -12.98 -2.62
CA TRP A 177 2.91 -14.42 -2.51
C TRP A 177 4.31 -14.78 -3.02
N SER A 178 4.95 -15.75 -2.37
CA SER A 178 6.27 -16.20 -2.81
C SER A 178 6.19 -17.00 -4.11
N ASP A 179 7.20 -16.92 -4.98
CA ASP A 179 7.33 -17.69 -6.22
C ASP A 179 7.08 -19.20 -6.04
N GLN A 180 7.31 -19.71 -4.82
CA GLN A 180 7.17 -21.12 -4.47
C GLN A 180 5.74 -21.48 -4.02
N GLY A 181 5.00 -20.52 -3.46
CA GLY A 181 3.61 -20.63 -3.01
C GLY A 181 2.60 -20.13 -4.03
N ASP A 182 3.06 -19.40 -5.03
CA ASP A 182 2.30 -18.84 -6.12
C ASP A 182 2.22 -19.82 -7.32
N GLN A 183 0.99 -20.10 -7.80
CA GLN A 183 0.76 -20.91 -9.00
C GLN A 183 0.97 -20.15 -10.31
N PHE A 184 0.92 -18.81 -10.28
CA PHE A 184 1.19 -17.91 -11.40
C PHE A 184 2.23 -16.82 -11.04
N PRO A 185 3.53 -17.17 -10.80
CA PRO A 185 4.61 -16.26 -10.33
C PRO A 185 5.03 -15.09 -11.24
N SER A 186 4.20 -14.73 -12.20
CA SER A 186 4.45 -13.64 -13.14
C SER A 186 3.19 -12.84 -13.46
N ASP A 187 2.06 -13.19 -12.86
CA ASP A 187 0.80 -12.46 -12.99
C ASP A 187 0.38 -11.95 -11.60
N PRO A 188 0.58 -10.66 -11.31
CA PRO A 188 0.32 -10.11 -9.99
C PRO A 188 -1.16 -10.03 -9.60
N ASN A 189 -2.05 -10.57 -10.44
CA ASN A 189 -3.49 -10.66 -10.15
C ASN A 189 -3.92 -12.09 -9.83
N GLU A 190 -3.05 -13.10 -9.89
CA GLU A 190 -3.39 -14.50 -9.70
C GLU A 190 -2.31 -15.21 -8.89
N TRP A 191 -2.66 -15.82 -7.75
CA TRP A 191 -1.71 -16.58 -6.92
C TRP A 191 -2.12 -18.04 -6.69
N ALA A 192 -3.39 -18.36 -6.95
CA ALA A 192 -3.98 -19.66 -6.68
C ALA A 192 -4.82 -20.15 -7.86
N ASP A 193 -4.78 -21.45 -8.09
CA ASP A 193 -5.69 -22.18 -8.97
C ASP A 193 -6.13 -23.42 -8.19
N SER A 194 -7.34 -23.33 -7.64
CA SER A 194 -7.87 -24.23 -6.63
C SER A 194 -8.35 -25.56 -7.22
N ASP A 195 -8.68 -25.60 -8.52
CA ASP A 195 -9.14 -26.81 -9.22
C ASP A 195 -8.17 -27.34 -10.29
N ALA A 196 -7.07 -26.62 -10.53
CA ALA A 196 -5.98 -26.93 -11.44
C ALA A 196 -6.36 -26.95 -12.92
N ASP A 197 -7.26 -26.07 -13.35
CA ASP A 197 -7.66 -25.93 -14.76
C ASP A 197 -6.76 -24.98 -15.58
N GLY A 198 -5.88 -24.23 -14.90
CA GLY A 198 -4.92 -23.30 -15.50
C GLY A 198 -5.42 -21.86 -15.59
N ILE A 199 -6.59 -21.55 -15.04
CA ILE A 199 -7.13 -20.20 -14.87
C ILE A 199 -7.10 -19.89 -13.37
N GLY A 200 -6.50 -18.75 -12.99
CA GLY A 200 -6.40 -18.39 -11.59
C GLY A 200 -7.76 -18.06 -10.97
N ASP A 201 -7.89 -18.30 -9.66
CA ASP A 201 -9.13 -18.19 -8.89
C ASP A 201 -9.77 -16.79 -9.00
N ASN A 202 -9.01 -15.72 -9.26
CA ASN A 202 -9.58 -14.36 -9.39
C ASN A 202 -10.21 -14.12 -10.77
N ALA A 203 -9.70 -14.76 -11.82
CA ALA A 203 -10.25 -14.72 -13.18
C ALA A 203 -11.29 -15.83 -13.44
N ASP A 204 -11.25 -16.91 -12.67
CA ASP A 204 -12.13 -18.05 -12.84
C ASP A 204 -13.57 -17.78 -12.33
N GLY A 205 -14.54 -18.01 -13.19
CA GLY A 205 -15.96 -17.95 -12.87
C GLY A 205 -16.47 -19.14 -12.07
N CYS A 206 -15.71 -20.23 -11.99
CA CYS A 206 -15.96 -21.46 -11.25
C CYS A 206 -14.71 -21.99 -10.49
N PRO A 207 -14.13 -21.24 -9.51
CA PRO A 207 -12.82 -21.54 -8.88
C PRO A 207 -12.61 -22.92 -8.21
N LEU A 208 -13.63 -23.76 -8.13
CA LEU A 208 -13.58 -25.06 -7.46
C LEU A 208 -13.99 -26.21 -8.41
N GLU A 209 -14.30 -25.91 -9.66
CA GLU A 209 -14.80 -26.85 -10.66
C GLU A 209 -14.12 -26.62 -12.01
N SER A 210 -13.05 -27.39 -12.24
CA SER A 210 -12.23 -27.28 -13.43
C SER A 210 -13.03 -27.24 -14.74
N GLY A 211 -12.70 -26.27 -15.59
CA GLY A 211 -13.34 -26.09 -16.87
C GLY A 211 -12.46 -25.38 -17.89
N ASN A 212 -13.09 -24.94 -18.97
CA ASN A 212 -12.39 -24.35 -20.12
C ASN A 212 -13.28 -23.41 -20.95
N SER A 213 -14.48 -23.09 -20.46
CA SER A 213 -15.33 -22.08 -21.06
C SER A 213 -14.58 -20.75 -21.14
N THR A 214 -14.93 -19.97 -22.16
CA THR A 214 -14.35 -18.63 -22.39
C THR A 214 -15.36 -17.51 -22.19
N ARG A 215 -16.65 -17.86 -22.03
CA ARG A 215 -17.74 -16.92 -21.84
C ARG A 215 -19.00 -17.61 -21.31
N PRO A 216 -19.95 -16.84 -20.73
CA PRO A 216 -19.66 -15.56 -20.09
C PRO A 216 -18.83 -15.74 -18.80
N LYS A 217 -18.77 -16.97 -18.26
CA LYS A 217 -17.94 -17.33 -17.12
C LYS A 217 -16.75 -18.11 -17.63
N ILE A 218 -15.56 -17.53 -17.52
CA ILE A 218 -14.32 -18.20 -17.90
C ILE A 218 -14.02 -19.31 -16.87
N GLY A 219 -13.40 -20.42 -17.27
CA GLY A 219 -12.96 -21.50 -16.35
C GLY A 219 -14.07 -22.43 -15.84
N CYS A 220 -15.34 -22.16 -16.16
CA CYS A 220 -16.42 -23.10 -15.89
C CYS A 220 -16.42 -24.28 -16.88
N PRO A 221 -17.06 -25.42 -16.52
CA PRO A 221 -17.25 -26.54 -17.44
C PRO A 221 -17.94 -26.12 -18.74
N ASP A 222 -17.38 -26.57 -19.87
CA ASP A 222 -17.89 -26.42 -21.24
C ASP A 222 -17.82 -27.79 -21.91
N THR A 223 -18.95 -28.49 -21.90
CA THR A 223 -19.02 -29.90 -22.27
C THR A 223 -18.82 -30.12 -23.77
N ASP A 224 -19.19 -29.16 -24.61
CA ASP A 224 -19.15 -29.29 -26.07
C ASP A 224 -18.08 -28.44 -26.77
N GLN A 225 -17.37 -27.60 -26.01
CA GLN A 225 -16.21 -26.82 -26.40
C GLN A 225 -16.52 -25.70 -27.40
N ASP A 226 -17.69 -25.09 -27.29
CA ASP A 226 -18.08 -23.95 -28.11
C ASP A 226 -17.71 -22.58 -27.47
N GLY A 227 -17.19 -22.64 -26.24
CA GLY A 227 -16.74 -21.52 -25.43
C GLY A 227 -17.78 -21.03 -24.42
N TRP A 228 -19.03 -21.47 -24.48
CA TRP A 228 -20.07 -21.17 -23.51
C TRP A 228 -19.98 -22.12 -22.31
N ALA A 229 -20.05 -21.56 -21.10
CA ALA A 229 -20.17 -22.39 -19.90
C ALA A 229 -21.49 -23.16 -19.91
N ASP A 230 -21.50 -24.44 -19.50
CA ASP A 230 -22.68 -25.32 -19.48
C ASP A 230 -23.88 -24.70 -18.74
N ALA A 231 -23.63 -23.89 -17.71
CA ALA A 231 -24.66 -23.21 -16.93
C ALA A 231 -25.32 -22.02 -17.66
N ASN A 232 -24.68 -21.55 -18.73
CA ASN A 232 -25.05 -20.41 -19.56
C ASN A 232 -25.36 -20.80 -21.00
N ASP A 233 -25.08 -22.05 -21.37
CA ASP A 233 -25.40 -22.63 -22.66
C ASP A 233 -26.82 -23.25 -22.63
N SER A 234 -27.63 -22.89 -23.61
CA SER A 234 -28.97 -23.44 -23.82
C SER A 234 -28.94 -24.81 -24.51
N CYS A 235 -27.82 -25.15 -25.15
CA CYS A 235 -27.52 -26.40 -25.82
C CYS A 235 -26.19 -27.07 -25.36
N PRO A 236 -25.96 -27.37 -24.06
CA PRO A 236 -24.65 -27.79 -23.48
C PRO A 236 -23.96 -29.05 -24.04
N LEU A 237 -24.57 -29.73 -25.01
CA LEU A 237 -24.07 -30.97 -25.60
C LEU A 237 -23.90 -30.86 -27.12
N VAL A 238 -24.22 -29.70 -27.70
CA VAL A 238 -24.28 -29.45 -29.13
C VAL A 238 -23.66 -28.08 -29.40
N PRO A 239 -22.43 -28.05 -29.95
CA PRO A 239 -21.68 -26.81 -30.08
C PRO A 239 -22.44 -25.75 -30.87
N GLY A 240 -22.42 -24.52 -30.38
CA GLY A 240 -23.08 -23.39 -30.99
C GLY A 240 -22.36 -22.06 -30.82
N ASN A 241 -23.01 -21.00 -31.28
CA ASN A 241 -22.44 -19.65 -31.27
C ASN A 241 -23.50 -18.54 -31.22
N SER A 242 -24.78 -18.90 -31.18
CA SER A 242 -25.87 -17.98 -30.93
C SER A 242 -25.61 -17.16 -29.66
N THR A 243 -26.17 -15.98 -29.60
CA THR A 243 -26.02 -15.05 -28.47
C THR A 243 -27.30 -14.91 -27.67
N GLU A 244 -28.43 -14.63 -28.31
CA GLU A 244 -29.76 -14.57 -27.70
C GLU A 244 -30.84 -14.54 -28.80
N PRO A 245 -31.99 -15.22 -28.63
CA PRO A 245 -32.27 -16.20 -27.60
C PRO A 245 -31.45 -17.49 -27.80
N GLY A 246 -31.33 -18.26 -26.73
CA GLY A 246 -30.70 -19.58 -26.77
C GLY A 246 -29.18 -19.55 -26.94
N PRO A 247 -28.42 -18.80 -26.13
CA PRO A 247 -26.95 -18.74 -26.21
C PRO A 247 -26.30 -20.12 -26.23
N GLY A 248 -25.25 -20.31 -27.04
CA GLY A 248 -24.50 -21.58 -27.16
C GLY A 248 -25.19 -22.64 -28.01
N CYS A 249 -26.33 -22.32 -28.63
CA CYS A 249 -26.96 -23.19 -29.59
C CYS A 249 -26.45 -22.96 -31.03
N PRO A 250 -26.61 -23.94 -31.93
CA PRO A 250 -26.32 -23.77 -33.35
C PRO A 250 -27.05 -22.54 -33.93
N ASP A 251 -26.30 -21.73 -34.66
CA ASP A 251 -26.74 -20.53 -35.38
C ASP A 251 -26.08 -20.56 -36.77
N LEU A 252 -26.88 -20.93 -37.77
CA LEU A 252 -26.42 -21.31 -39.10
C LEU A 252 -25.96 -20.10 -39.94
N ASP A 253 -26.64 -18.96 -39.82
CA ASP A 253 -26.38 -17.71 -40.54
C ASP A 253 -25.59 -16.68 -39.72
N HIS A 254 -25.36 -16.94 -38.43
CA HIS A 254 -24.56 -16.12 -37.53
C HIS A 254 -25.18 -14.75 -37.24
N ASP A 255 -26.51 -14.67 -37.24
CA ASP A 255 -27.27 -13.47 -36.89
C ASP A 255 -27.38 -13.26 -35.36
N GLY A 256 -27.01 -14.29 -34.58
CA GLY A 256 -27.02 -14.32 -33.13
C GLY A 256 -28.23 -14.98 -32.50
N ILE A 257 -29.20 -15.46 -33.28
CA ILE A 257 -30.41 -16.17 -32.87
C ILE A 257 -30.20 -17.68 -33.10
N ASP A 258 -30.66 -18.54 -32.17
CA ASP A 258 -30.52 -19.98 -32.38
C ASP A 258 -31.46 -20.54 -33.46
N ASP A 259 -30.98 -21.55 -34.22
CA ASP A 259 -31.70 -22.23 -35.31
C ASP A 259 -33.13 -22.70 -34.93
N ALA A 260 -33.37 -23.03 -33.65
CA ALA A 260 -34.68 -23.53 -33.21
C ALA A 260 -35.69 -22.41 -32.94
N GLN A 261 -35.20 -21.19 -32.75
CA GLN A 261 -35.99 -19.99 -32.49
C GLN A 261 -35.91 -18.96 -33.62
N ASP A 262 -35.11 -19.22 -34.65
CA ASP A 262 -34.95 -18.37 -35.82
C ASP A 262 -36.08 -18.56 -36.86
N PRO A 263 -36.91 -17.53 -37.10
CA PRO A 263 -37.93 -17.56 -38.15
C PRO A 263 -37.37 -17.44 -39.58
N PHE A 264 -36.13 -17.00 -39.76
CA PHE A 264 -35.48 -16.76 -41.05
C PHE A 264 -34.35 -17.74 -41.38
N LEU A 265 -34.37 -18.92 -40.74
CA LEU A 265 -33.41 -20.02 -40.88
C LEU A 265 -32.73 -20.08 -42.27
N ASN A 266 -31.47 -19.65 -42.34
CA ASN A 266 -30.71 -19.35 -43.56
C ASN A 266 -31.11 -18.00 -44.19
N ASP A 267 -30.65 -16.92 -43.58
CA ASP A 267 -30.56 -15.57 -44.15
C ASP A 267 -29.08 -15.16 -44.10
N THR A 268 -28.33 -15.27 -45.21
CA THR A 268 -26.85 -15.20 -45.17
C THR A 268 -26.34 -13.76 -44.96
N ASP A 269 -27.15 -12.73 -45.21
CA ASP A 269 -26.77 -11.31 -45.04
C ASP A 269 -27.56 -10.57 -43.96
N ASN A 270 -28.49 -11.26 -43.29
CA ASN A 270 -29.25 -10.79 -42.14
C ASN A 270 -30.12 -9.56 -42.46
N ASP A 271 -30.61 -9.45 -43.69
CA ASP A 271 -31.47 -8.34 -44.13
C ASP A 271 -32.98 -8.60 -43.89
N GLY A 272 -33.31 -9.81 -43.42
CA GLY A 272 -34.66 -10.27 -43.13
C GLY A 272 -35.30 -11.06 -44.27
N LEU A 273 -34.57 -11.33 -45.36
CA LEU A 273 -34.98 -12.20 -46.44
C LEU A 273 -34.32 -13.58 -46.34
N PRO A 274 -35.11 -14.68 -46.33
CA PRO A 274 -34.51 -16.01 -46.38
C PRO A 274 -33.79 -16.24 -47.71
N ASN A 275 -32.59 -16.82 -47.64
CA ASN A 275 -31.76 -17.20 -48.80
C ASN A 275 -32.55 -17.98 -49.87
N GLN A 276 -33.44 -18.88 -49.45
CA GLN A 276 -34.25 -19.66 -50.40
C GLN A 276 -35.26 -18.78 -51.16
N TRP A 277 -35.83 -17.78 -50.49
CA TRP A 277 -36.73 -16.84 -51.13
C TRP A 277 -35.97 -15.94 -52.10
N GLU A 278 -34.81 -15.44 -51.69
CA GLU A 278 -33.95 -14.65 -52.57
C GLU A 278 -33.52 -15.42 -53.83
N GLU A 279 -33.08 -16.68 -53.68
CA GLU A 279 -32.75 -17.54 -54.81
C GLU A 279 -33.94 -17.75 -55.76
N ASP A 280 -35.13 -18.01 -55.19
CA ASP A 280 -36.36 -18.25 -55.95
C ASP A 280 -36.80 -17.00 -56.72
N HIS A 281 -36.46 -15.80 -56.22
CA HIS A 281 -36.82 -14.51 -56.82
C HIS A 281 -35.62 -13.81 -57.48
N GLY A 282 -34.47 -14.47 -57.62
CA GLY A 282 -33.31 -13.95 -58.35
C GLY A 282 -32.55 -12.80 -57.67
N LEU A 283 -32.71 -12.65 -56.36
CA LEU A 283 -31.88 -11.80 -55.50
C LEU A 283 -30.58 -12.53 -55.12
N LEU A 284 -29.68 -11.84 -54.42
CA LEU A 284 -28.36 -12.35 -54.06
C LEU A 284 -28.26 -12.52 -52.55
N ASN A 285 -28.31 -13.76 -52.06
CA ASN A 285 -28.20 -14.21 -50.66
C ASN A 285 -27.14 -13.54 -49.75
N GLY A 286 -26.16 -12.83 -50.30
CA GLY A 286 -25.08 -12.20 -49.52
C GLY A 286 -25.04 -10.69 -49.68
N SER A 287 -26.16 -10.09 -50.08
CA SER A 287 -26.34 -8.68 -50.38
C SER A 287 -27.56 -8.14 -49.65
N ASP A 288 -27.34 -7.40 -48.56
CA ASP A 288 -28.36 -6.62 -47.81
C ASP A 288 -29.15 -5.68 -48.76
N ASP A 289 -30.21 -6.22 -49.34
CA ASP A 289 -31.02 -5.64 -50.40
C ASP A 289 -32.52 -5.74 -50.13
N ALA A 290 -32.92 -6.18 -48.93
CA ALA A 290 -34.29 -6.17 -48.40
C ALA A 290 -35.04 -4.85 -48.63
N LEU A 291 -34.33 -3.71 -48.59
CA LEU A 291 -34.88 -2.37 -48.83
C LEU A 291 -34.84 -1.92 -50.29
N GLY A 292 -34.31 -2.74 -51.18
CA GLY A 292 -34.26 -2.54 -52.62
C GLY A 292 -35.65 -2.61 -53.24
N ASP A 293 -35.81 -1.95 -54.39
CA ASP A 293 -37.02 -1.93 -55.22
C ASP A 293 -36.56 -2.16 -56.68
N PRO A 294 -36.29 -3.42 -57.08
CA PRO A 294 -35.71 -3.74 -58.38
C PRO A 294 -36.62 -3.41 -59.57
N ASP A 295 -37.95 -3.48 -59.38
CA ASP A 295 -38.94 -3.25 -60.44
C ASP A 295 -39.53 -1.83 -60.46
N GLY A 296 -39.34 -1.05 -59.40
CA GLY A 296 -39.68 0.36 -59.29
C GLY A 296 -41.17 0.63 -59.03
N ASP A 297 -41.90 -0.32 -58.45
CA ASP A 297 -43.32 -0.17 -58.12
C ASP A 297 -43.58 0.52 -56.78
N GLY A 298 -42.53 0.71 -55.97
CA GLY A 298 -42.56 1.38 -54.69
C GLY A 298 -42.72 0.46 -53.48
N ARG A 299 -42.73 -0.87 -53.66
CA ARG A 299 -42.54 -1.85 -52.59
C ARG A 299 -41.09 -2.27 -52.51
N THR A 300 -40.60 -2.50 -51.29
CA THR A 300 -39.25 -3.06 -51.10
C THR A 300 -39.28 -4.58 -51.16
N ASN A 301 -38.14 -5.24 -51.41
CA ASN A 301 -38.01 -6.70 -51.41
C ASN A 301 -38.60 -7.35 -50.14
N ILE A 302 -38.44 -6.73 -48.97
CA ILE A 302 -39.06 -7.23 -47.72
C ILE A 302 -40.58 -7.04 -47.65
N ASP A 303 -41.11 -5.96 -48.23
CA ASP A 303 -42.56 -5.73 -48.31
C ASP A 303 -43.20 -6.73 -49.28
N GLU A 304 -42.50 -7.02 -50.39
CA GLU A 304 -42.81 -8.05 -51.37
C GLU A 304 -42.86 -9.45 -50.73
N TYR A 305 -41.83 -9.80 -49.93
CA TYR A 305 -41.79 -11.03 -49.15
C TYR A 305 -43.02 -11.20 -48.25
N TYR A 306 -43.40 -10.15 -47.51
CA TYR A 306 -44.59 -10.18 -46.65
C TYR A 306 -45.92 -10.16 -47.43
N ALA A 307 -45.95 -9.57 -48.62
CA ALA A 307 -47.11 -9.55 -49.50
C ALA A 307 -47.28 -10.85 -50.31
N GLY A 308 -46.21 -11.65 -50.43
CA GLY A 308 -46.15 -12.84 -51.28
C GLY A 308 -46.11 -12.49 -52.77
N THR A 309 -45.48 -11.37 -53.13
CA THR A 309 -45.30 -10.84 -54.49
C THR A 309 -43.85 -11.04 -54.96
N ASP A 310 -43.55 -10.77 -56.25
CA ASP A 310 -42.24 -11.08 -56.86
C ASP A 310 -41.45 -9.78 -57.08
N PRO A 311 -40.30 -9.57 -56.40
CA PRO A 311 -39.58 -8.29 -56.32
C PRO A 311 -39.03 -7.78 -57.66
N ASN A 312 -39.16 -8.57 -58.72
CA ASN A 312 -38.75 -8.19 -60.08
C ASN A 312 -39.96 -7.98 -61.01
N VAL A 313 -41.19 -7.95 -60.48
CA VAL A 313 -42.44 -7.85 -61.23
C VAL A 313 -43.30 -6.72 -60.68
N PHE A 314 -43.26 -5.58 -61.38
CA PHE A 314 -44.05 -4.39 -61.08
C PHE A 314 -45.53 -4.70 -60.79
N ASP A 315 -45.96 -4.51 -59.55
CA ASP A 315 -47.35 -4.68 -59.13
C ASP A 315 -48.17 -3.40 -59.37
N GLU A 316 -49.20 -3.49 -60.21
CA GLU A 316 -50.20 -2.42 -60.30
C GLU A 316 -51.13 -2.52 -59.07
N GLU A 317 -51.08 -1.53 -58.17
CA GLU A 317 -52.01 -1.46 -57.03
C GLU A 317 -53.47 -1.68 -57.48
N PRO A 318 -54.30 -2.40 -56.68
CA PRO A 318 -55.70 -2.54 -57.00
C PRO A 318 -56.38 -1.17 -56.93
N GLU A 319 -56.85 -0.68 -58.08
CA GLU A 319 -57.55 0.59 -58.21
C GLU A 319 -58.63 0.76 -57.12
N ASP A 320 -58.43 1.72 -56.22
CA ASP A 320 -59.45 2.23 -55.30
C ASP A 320 -60.64 2.78 -56.12
N ASN A 321 -61.67 1.94 -56.27
CA ASN A 321 -62.88 2.26 -57.01
C ASN A 321 -63.76 3.23 -56.22
N VAL A 322 -63.42 4.52 -56.28
CA VAL A 322 -64.28 5.61 -55.81
C VAL A 322 -65.45 5.76 -56.79
N THR A 323 -66.59 5.19 -56.41
CA THR A 323 -67.88 5.46 -57.09
C THR A 323 -68.33 6.91 -56.86
N PRO A 324 -68.79 7.64 -57.89
CA PRO A 324 -69.45 8.91 -57.71
C PRO A 324 -70.97 8.68 -57.66
N ASP A 325 -71.65 9.19 -56.64
CA ASP A 325 -72.77 10.09 -56.95
C ASP A 325 -73.35 10.85 -55.76
N SER A 326 -73.63 12.11 -56.08
CA SER A 326 -74.72 12.95 -55.56
C SER A 326 -74.58 13.60 -54.18
N GLU A 327 -74.00 14.81 -54.18
CA GLU A 327 -74.69 15.93 -53.53
C GLU A 327 -75.88 16.38 -54.42
N PRO A 328 -76.89 17.09 -53.90
CA PRO A 328 -76.70 18.53 -53.76
C PRO A 328 -77.39 19.14 -52.52
N GLY A 329 -76.70 20.12 -51.93
CA GLY A 329 -77.31 21.44 -51.93
C GLY A 329 -77.25 22.22 -50.63
N SER A 330 -76.34 23.20 -50.63
CA SER A 330 -76.63 24.62 -50.32
C SER A 330 -76.82 24.95 -48.82
N ASN A 331 -76.03 25.81 -48.19
CA ASN A 331 -75.62 27.13 -48.68
C ASN A 331 -74.46 27.66 -47.83
N GLY A 332 -73.44 28.23 -48.48
CA GLY A 332 -72.28 28.81 -47.82
C GLY A 332 -72.49 30.22 -47.29
N THR A 333 -71.60 30.66 -46.39
CA THR A 333 -70.75 31.85 -46.58
C THR A 333 -69.80 32.05 -45.39
N GLY A 334 -68.49 32.05 -45.68
CA GLY A 334 -67.53 33.06 -45.20
C GLY A 334 -67.02 33.03 -43.75
N GLY A 335 -65.80 32.52 -43.57
CA GLY A 335 -64.69 33.29 -42.98
C GLY A 335 -64.38 33.15 -41.49
N GLY A 336 -63.16 32.68 -41.19
CA GLY A 336 -62.28 33.26 -40.17
C GLY A 336 -62.34 32.74 -38.72
N ASP A 337 -61.22 32.12 -38.32
CA ASP A 337 -60.54 32.17 -37.01
C ASP A 337 -61.09 31.48 -35.73
N GLN A 338 -60.28 30.49 -35.31
CA GLN A 338 -59.74 30.16 -33.98
C GLN A 338 -60.65 29.75 -32.78
N PRO A 339 -60.14 28.88 -31.87
CA PRO A 339 -60.95 28.08 -30.96
C PRO A 339 -61.03 28.65 -29.52
N LEU A 340 -62.10 28.30 -28.81
CA LEU A 340 -62.31 28.63 -27.40
C LEU A 340 -62.81 27.41 -26.60
N VAL A 341 -62.15 27.26 -25.46
CA VAL A 341 -62.14 26.25 -24.40
C VAL A 341 -63.43 26.10 -23.59
N ASP A 342 -63.54 24.98 -22.85
CA ASP A 342 -64.35 24.79 -21.63
C ASP A 342 -63.81 23.58 -20.81
N PRO A 343 -64.09 23.42 -19.49
CA PRO A 343 -63.30 24.03 -18.42
C PRO A 343 -62.73 23.05 -17.37
N VAL A 344 -61.91 23.63 -16.50
CA VAL A 344 -60.87 23.08 -15.60
C VAL A 344 -61.43 22.56 -14.26
N ASP A 345 -60.91 21.40 -13.81
CA ASP A 345 -61.01 20.92 -12.42
C ASP A 345 -59.81 21.42 -11.59
N ALA A 346 -60.10 22.13 -10.50
CA ALA A 346 -59.15 22.90 -9.72
C ALA A 346 -58.71 22.09 -8.47
N GLY A 347 -57.67 21.27 -8.62
CA GLY A 347 -57.14 20.47 -7.51
C GLY A 347 -55.63 20.18 -7.49
N GLY A 348 -54.85 20.68 -8.46
CA GLY A 348 -53.46 20.20 -8.65
C GLY A 348 -52.32 21.23 -8.55
N PHE A 349 -52.60 22.53 -8.46
CA PHE A 349 -51.58 23.54 -8.79
C PHE A 349 -50.84 24.22 -7.62
N ILE A 350 -51.21 23.95 -6.36
CA ILE A 350 -50.51 24.56 -5.22
C ILE A 350 -49.33 23.70 -4.73
N VAL A 351 -49.35 22.39 -4.95
CA VAL A 351 -48.27 21.47 -4.53
C VAL A 351 -47.06 21.57 -5.47
N SER A 352 -47.27 21.76 -6.77
CA SER A 352 -46.21 21.77 -7.79
C SER A 352 -45.33 23.02 -7.74
N ILE A 353 -45.88 24.19 -7.36
CA ILE A 353 -45.13 25.44 -7.29
C ILE A 353 -44.25 25.49 -6.02
N ILE A 354 -44.71 24.92 -4.91
CA ILE A 354 -43.93 24.82 -3.67
C ILE A 354 -42.76 23.83 -3.85
N LEU A 355 -42.96 22.72 -4.56
CA LEU A 355 -41.91 21.76 -4.89
C LEU A 355 -40.93 22.29 -5.96
N ALA A 356 -41.39 23.11 -6.91
CA ALA A 356 -40.51 23.74 -7.90
C ALA A 356 -39.62 24.86 -7.29
N ILE A 357 -40.14 25.66 -6.36
CA ILE A 357 -39.33 26.67 -5.67
C ILE A 357 -38.32 26.01 -4.70
N ALA A 358 -38.71 24.93 -4.02
CA ALA A 358 -37.79 24.14 -3.20
C ALA A 358 -36.70 23.45 -4.05
N GLY A 359 -37.07 22.88 -5.21
CA GLY A 359 -36.14 22.24 -6.14
C GLY A 359 -35.15 23.22 -6.78
N VAL A 360 -35.61 24.41 -7.20
CA VAL A 360 -34.75 25.45 -7.79
C VAL A 360 -33.83 26.07 -6.73
N ALA A 361 -34.33 26.33 -5.51
CA ALA A 361 -33.47 26.78 -4.40
C ALA A 361 -32.44 25.70 -4.01
N TRP A 362 -32.81 24.42 -4.03
CA TRP A 362 -31.93 23.29 -3.70
C TRP A 362 -30.85 23.05 -4.78
N VAL A 363 -31.18 23.23 -6.06
CA VAL A 363 -30.21 23.19 -7.18
C VAL A 363 -29.26 24.40 -7.14
N ILE A 364 -29.75 25.60 -6.80
CA ILE A 364 -28.91 26.81 -6.64
C ILE A 364 -27.99 26.72 -5.41
N ILE A 365 -28.44 26.11 -4.31
CA ILE A 365 -27.62 25.85 -3.12
C ILE A 365 -26.57 24.75 -3.40
N ARG A 366 -26.88 23.73 -4.20
CA ARG A 366 -25.92 22.67 -4.58
C ARG A 366 -24.85 23.11 -5.59
N ARG A 367 -25.18 24.00 -6.56
CA ARG A 367 -24.18 24.60 -7.47
C ARG A 367 -23.19 25.55 -6.78
N ARG A 368 -23.44 25.97 -5.54
CA ARG A 368 -22.50 26.82 -4.76
C ARG A 368 -21.38 26.06 -4.07
N LYS A 369 -21.45 24.73 -3.93
CA LYS A 369 -20.43 23.96 -3.19
C LYS A 369 -19.25 23.49 -4.03
N MET A 370 -19.44 23.24 -5.33
CA MET A 370 -18.32 22.88 -6.22
C MET A 370 -17.23 23.96 -6.27
N PRO A 371 -17.55 25.26 -6.45
CA PRO A 371 -16.54 26.31 -6.43
C PRO A 371 -15.81 26.45 -5.09
N HIS A 372 -16.45 26.08 -3.98
CA HIS A 372 -15.81 26.09 -2.67
C HIS A 372 -14.75 25.01 -2.54
N TYR A 373 -15.06 23.77 -2.94
CA TYR A 373 -14.09 22.67 -2.88
C TYR A 373 -12.95 22.88 -3.86
N LEU A 374 -13.22 23.37 -5.07
CA LEU A 374 -12.16 23.72 -6.02
C LEU A 374 -11.24 24.83 -5.47
N ALA A 375 -11.77 25.81 -4.75
CA ALA A 375 -10.97 26.85 -4.10
C ALA A 375 -10.18 26.34 -2.87
N GLU A 376 -10.71 25.35 -2.14
CA GLU A 376 -9.98 24.69 -1.04
C GLU A 376 -8.83 23.80 -1.57
N ILE A 377 -9.04 23.13 -2.70
CA ILE A 377 -8.01 22.35 -3.40
C ILE A 377 -6.90 23.28 -3.91
N ASP A 378 -7.27 24.31 -4.69
CA ASP A 378 -6.32 25.31 -5.23
C ASP A 378 -5.58 26.09 -4.11
N GLY A 379 -6.25 26.28 -2.96
CA GLY A 379 -5.70 26.94 -1.79
C GLY A 379 -4.77 26.09 -0.92
N ALA A 380 -4.64 24.78 -1.17
CA ALA A 380 -3.71 23.92 -0.46
C ALA A 380 -2.26 24.30 -0.80
N LEU A 381 -1.43 24.54 0.23
CA LEU A 381 -0.05 25.00 0.09
C LEU A 381 0.98 23.87 0.19
N ASP A 382 0.58 22.71 0.71
CA ASP A 382 1.43 21.54 0.93
C ASP A 382 0.62 20.23 0.82
N MET A 383 1.32 19.09 0.76
CA MET A 383 0.72 17.77 0.60
C MET A 383 -0.19 17.39 1.79
N ARG A 384 0.15 17.80 3.02
CA ARG A 384 -0.67 17.54 4.21
C ARG A 384 -1.99 18.30 4.17
N GLY A 385 -1.97 19.55 3.73
CA GLY A 385 -3.16 20.38 3.53
C GLY A 385 -4.06 19.81 2.44
N LEU A 386 -3.48 19.37 1.31
CA LEU A 386 -4.25 18.76 0.22
C LEU A 386 -4.91 17.44 0.65
N ALA A 387 -4.20 16.59 1.40
CA ALA A 387 -4.74 15.35 1.96
C ALA A 387 -5.93 15.61 2.91
N SER A 388 -5.80 16.61 3.79
CA SER A 388 -6.89 17.01 4.70
C SER A 388 -8.15 17.47 3.95
N VAL A 389 -7.98 18.23 2.86
CA VAL A 389 -9.08 18.66 1.99
C VAL A 389 -9.73 17.46 1.30
N TRP A 390 -8.93 16.50 0.84
CA TRP A 390 -9.42 15.30 0.16
C TRP A 390 -10.22 14.38 1.07
N ASP A 391 -9.79 14.16 2.31
CA ASP A 391 -10.54 13.39 3.32
C ASP A 391 -11.89 14.04 3.66
N GLU A 392 -11.93 15.37 3.72
CA GLU A 392 -13.17 16.12 3.93
C GLU A 392 -14.15 15.93 2.76
N ILE A 393 -13.65 15.82 1.52
CA ILE A 393 -14.42 15.56 0.31
C ILE A 393 -14.92 14.12 0.28
N LYS A 394 -14.05 13.12 0.52
CA LYS A 394 -14.40 11.69 0.60
C LYS A 394 -15.54 11.43 1.59
N ARG A 395 -15.40 11.92 2.82
CA ARG A 395 -16.43 11.78 3.87
C ARG A 395 -17.79 12.39 3.49
N LYS A 396 -17.81 13.35 2.57
CA LYS A 396 -19.03 13.97 2.04
C LYS A 396 -19.58 13.24 0.83
N LEU A 397 -18.75 12.56 0.03
CA LEU A 397 -19.19 11.62 -1.00
C LEU A 397 -19.89 10.41 -0.36
N ASP A 398 -19.29 9.79 0.66
CA ASP A 398 -19.85 8.62 1.36
C ASP A 398 -21.21 8.92 1.99
N LYS A 399 -21.38 10.14 2.50
CA LYS A 399 -22.64 10.62 3.10
C LYS A 399 -23.66 11.10 2.07
N GLY A 400 -23.42 10.93 0.77
CA GLY A 400 -24.28 11.40 -0.33
C GLY A 400 -24.46 12.92 -0.38
N ARG A 401 -23.57 13.68 0.27
CA ARG A 401 -23.61 15.15 0.32
C ARG A 401 -22.97 15.77 -0.92
N ILE A 402 -22.18 15.00 -1.65
CA ILE A 402 -21.63 15.28 -2.99
C ILE A 402 -22.09 14.13 -3.91
N LEU A 403 -22.46 14.43 -5.16
CA LEU A 403 -22.83 13.41 -6.13
C LEU A 403 -21.57 12.73 -6.68
N ALA A 404 -21.62 11.43 -6.97
CA ALA A 404 -20.50 10.67 -7.52
C ALA A 404 -19.89 11.32 -8.78
N GLN A 405 -20.73 11.80 -9.70
CA GLN A 405 -20.30 12.54 -10.90
C GLN A 405 -19.48 13.82 -10.61
N HIS A 406 -19.70 14.48 -9.47
CA HIS A 406 -18.86 15.61 -9.04
C HIS A 406 -17.61 15.15 -8.30
N GLY A 407 -17.63 13.95 -7.71
CA GLY A 407 -16.45 13.33 -7.09
C GLY A 407 -15.34 13.07 -8.11
N VAL A 408 -15.69 12.64 -9.32
CA VAL A 408 -14.74 12.45 -10.43
C VAL A 408 -13.99 13.74 -10.76
N VAL A 409 -14.73 14.85 -10.92
CA VAL A 409 -14.15 16.17 -11.22
C VAL A 409 -13.29 16.71 -10.06
N LEU A 410 -13.68 16.43 -8.81
CA LEU A 410 -12.89 16.84 -7.64
C LEU A 410 -11.63 15.98 -7.46
N LYS A 411 -11.68 14.70 -7.85
CA LYS A 411 -10.51 13.82 -7.86
C LYS A 411 -9.47 14.32 -8.86
N GLU A 412 -9.90 14.59 -10.09
CA GLU A 412 -9.04 15.14 -11.15
C GLU A 412 -8.40 16.48 -10.75
N ALA A 413 -9.14 17.33 -10.03
CA ALA A 413 -8.60 18.58 -9.50
C ALA A 413 -7.57 18.39 -8.36
N VAL A 414 -7.75 17.37 -7.51
CA VAL A 414 -6.77 17.03 -6.46
C VAL A 414 -5.51 16.44 -7.07
N ASP A 415 -5.66 15.55 -8.05
CA ASP A 415 -4.53 14.92 -8.73
C ASP A 415 -3.69 15.98 -9.48
N GLY A 416 -4.34 16.92 -10.19
CA GLY A 416 -3.63 18.04 -10.83
C GLY A 416 -2.93 18.97 -9.83
N ARG A 417 -3.54 19.26 -8.67
CA ARG A 417 -2.90 20.09 -7.64
C ARG A 417 -1.76 19.37 -6.93
N ARG A 418 -1.84 18.04 -6.82
CA ARG A 418 -0.76 17.19 -6.32
C ARG A 418 0.46 17.27 -7.23
N GLU A 419 0.27 17.10 -8.54
CA GLU A 419 1.36 17.24 -9.53
C GLU A 419 2.02 18.63 -9.47
N GLU A 420 1.24 19.70 -9.27
CA GLU A 420 1.79 21.05 -9.08
C GLU A 420 2.61 21.19 -7.79
N LEU A 421 2.14 20.60 -6.67
CA LEU A 421 2.86 20.64 -5.40
C LEU A 421 4.10 19.76 -5.42
N GLU A 422 4.06 18.61 -6.09
CA GLU A 422 5.20 17.69 -6.29
C GLU A 422 6.22 18.27 -7.27
N GLY A 423 5.79 18.91 -8.35
CA GLY A 423 6.66 19.61 -9.31
C GLY A 423 7.36 20.85 -8.75
N LEU A 424 6.93 21.36 -7.60
CA LEU A 424 7.63 22.44 -6.87
C LEU A 424 8.77 21.93 -5.97
N TRP A 425 8.93 20.61 -5.80
CA TRP A 425 10.04 20.00 -5.06
C TRP A 425 11.28 19.70 -5.92
N GLU A 426 11.24 19.85 -7.26
CA GLU A 426 12.41 19.68 -8.12
C GLU A 426 13.34 20.92 -8.20
N GLU A 427 13.03 22.04 -7.53
CA GLU A 427 13.87 23.27 -7.58
C GLU A 427 14.59 23.62 -6.26
N TRP A 428 14.45 22.82 -5.20
CA TRP A 428 15.16 23.03 -3.92
C TRP A 428 15.70 21.71 -3.33
N ASP A 429 16.68 21.09 -4.00
CA ASP A 429 17.57 20.12 -3.36
C ASP A 429 18.54 20.86 -2.43
N ASP A 430 18.13 21.04 -1.16
CA ASP A 430 19.02 21.38 -0.03
C ASP A 430 19.28 20.09 0.77
N PRO A 431 20.50 19.53 0.76
CA PRO A 431 20.79 18.18 1.25
C PRO A 431 20.80 18.03 2.79
N ASP A 432 20.46 19.07 3.56
CA ASP A 432 20.54 19.07 5.04
C ASP A 432 19.17 19.11 5.76
N LEU A 433 18.04 18.78 5.09
CA LEU A 433 16.73 18.70 5.74
C LEU A 433 16.07 17.32 5.48
N GLU A 434 15.92 16.53 6.55
CA GLU A 434 15.23 15.24 6.56
C GLU A 434 13.83 15.35 5.94
N ALA A 435 13.55 14.47 4.99
CA ALA A 435 12.23 14.29 4.41
C ALA A 435 11.22 13.91 5.51
N PRO A 436 10.03 14.54 5.58
CA PRO A 436 9.00 14.07 6.49
C PRO A 436 8.51 12.68 6.06
N PRO A 437 8.17 11.79 7.02
CA PRO A 437 7.73 10.44 6.71
C PRO A 437 6.48 10.45 5.82
N GLU A 438 6.48 9.57 4.82
CA GLU A 438 5.34 9.35 3.94
C GLU A 438 4.12 8.91 4.77
N PRO A 439 2.93 9.47 4.54
CA PRO A 439 1.73 8.98 5.21
C PRO A 439 1.22 7.72 4.53
N ASP A 440 0.94 6.69 5.33
CA ASP A 440 0.27 5.43 4.93
C ASP A 440 -1.08 5.70 4.26
N TRP A 441 -1.18 5.56 2.94
CA TRP A 441 -2.47 5.46 2.24
C TRP A 441 -2.44 4.53 1.02
N TYR A 442 -1.55 3.54 1.02
CA TYR A 442 -1.75 2.32 0.24
C TYR A 442 -2.49 1.30 1.10
N TYR A 443 -3.40 0.53 0.51
CA TYR A 443 -4.37 -0.39 1.11
C TYR A 443 -5.67 0.23 1.65
N GLU A 444 -6.67 0.30 0.76
CA GLU A 444 -7.99 -0.29 1.01
C GLU A 444 -8.83 -0.35 -0.29
N ASN A 445 -8.83 -1.55 -0.90
CA ASN A 445 -9.94 -2.27 -1.57
C ASN A 445 -10.64 -1.69 -2.83
N PRO A 446 -10.61 -2.40 -3.99
CA PRO A 446 -11.45 -2.08 -5.15
C PRO A 446 -12.82 -2.72 -4.99
N GLY A 447 -13.84 -1.91 -4.72
CA GLY A 447 -15.22 -2.39 -4.65
C GLY A 447 -16.23 -1.29 -4.84
N TRP A 448 -16.30 -0.72 -6.05
CA TRP A 448 -17.46 -0.01 -6.61
C TRP A 448 -17.48 -0.07 -8.14
#